data_AF-A0A3G8WWM0-F1
#
_entry.id   AF-A0A3G8WWM0-F1
#
_cell.length_a   1.000
_cell.length_b   1.000
_cell.length_c   1.000
_cell.angle_alpha   90.00
_cell.angle_beta   90.00
_cell.angle_gamma   90.00
#
_symmetry.space_group_name_H-M   'P 1'
#
loop_
_entity.id
_entity.type
_entity.pdbx_description
1 polymer ?
#
loop_
_entity_poly.entity_id
_entity_poly.type
_entity_poly.pdbx_seq_one_letter_code
_entity_poly.pdbx_strand_id
1 'polypeptide(L)'
;MKFLLSYIFTFSLCLSCLAQAPQPNYVSEVWVADQGNGTFRNPVINADYSDPDAIRVGDDFYMIASSFDAIPGLPILHSKDLVNWKIIGHALKRQPPFEHFEKTQHGNGVWAPSIRYRNGEFYIYYPDPDFGIYVTKTKTITGDWSAPKLVAAGKGLIDPCPFWDEDGKAYLAYAYAGSRAGIKSVLAIIPLSADGLKATETGRIVYDGHELDPTIEGPKVYKRNGYYYLFAPTGGVSTGWQLVLRSKNIYGPYERKVVMDQGKSAVNGPHQGAWVNTQTGEDWFLHFQDKDAYGRVVHLQPMKWVNNWPVIGMDKDGDGIGEPVSTYKKPNVGKIYPIVTPVESDEFGSAQLGLQWQWQANPQATWAFTDANKGVLKLYTAKIPDEAKNLWDVPNLLMQKFPAEEFSVTTKVNFKPNPKLENEQTGVVVMGRNYAKISIKSKKDGFYLTFGLCQNADKGKAENEKEMAKLKSGNVQLRVRVSNGAKCQFSYSEDGIKFTNVGDEFQATAGQWIGAKVGIFAIRDTQTNDSGIAEYDWFRVEK
;
A
#
# COMPACT_ATOMS: atom_id res chain seq x y z
N MET A 1 -47.10 59.47 -5.48
CA MET A 1 -47.34 58.44 -6.52
C MET A 1 -46.12 58.42 -7.44
N LYS A 2 -45.25 57.41 -7.29
CA LYS A 2 -45.02 56.32 -8.29
C LYS A 2 -44.30 56.86 -9.56
N PHE A 3 -43.06 56.54 -9.93
CA PHE A 3 -42.21 55.33 -9.78
C PHE A 3 -40.72 55.73 -9.82
N LEU A 4 -39.88 55.11 -8.98
CA LEU A 4 -38.42 55.05 -9.18
C LEU A 4 -38.11 53.80 -10.00
N LEU A 5 -37.51 53.95 -11.19
CA LEU A 5 -36.97 52.83 -11.97
C LEU A 5 -35.61 52.41 -11.37
N SER A 6 -35.55 51.20 -10.81
CA SER A 6 -34.28 50.51 -10.52
C SER A 6 -33.74 49.90 -11.81
N TYR A 7 -32.55 50.33 -12.23
CA TYR A 7 -31.74 49.63 -13.23
C TYR A 7 -31.03 48.45 -12.56
N ILE A 8 -31.42 47.23 -12.92
CA ILE A 8 -30.68 46.01 -12.59
C ILE A 8 -29.60 45.84 -13.66
N PHE A 9 -28.34 46.05 -13.28
CA PHE A 9 -27.18 45.65 -14.08
C PHE A 9 -26.96 44.15 -13.91
N THR A 10 -27.33 43.35 -14.90
CA THR A 10 -26.98 41.93 -15.00
C THR A 10 -25.52 41.82 -15.44
N PHE A 11 -24.61 41.56 -14.49
CA PHE A 11 -23.24 41.15 -14.79
C PHE A 11 -23.26 39.69 -15.25
N SER A 12 -23.13 39.46 -16.55
CA SER A 12 -22.96 38.12 -17.11
C SER A 12 -21.52 37.66 -16.84
N LEU A 13 -21.33 36.86 -15.78
CA LEU A 13 -20.06 36.23 -15.47
C LEU A 13 -19.83 35.09 -16.49
N CYS A 14 -19.07 35.35 -17.54
CA CYS A 14 -18.55 34.30 -18.41
C CYS A 14 -17.52 33.49 -17.61
N LEU A 15 -17.94 32.37 -17.02
CA LEU A 15 -17.02 31.32 -16.59
C LEU A 15 -16.39 30.69 -17.84
N SER A 16 -15.23 31.20 -18.22
CA SER A 16 -14.32 30.49 -19.10
C SER A 16 -13.77 29.27 -18.33
N CYS A 17 -14.45 28.12 -18.47
CA CYS A 17 -13.86 26.83 -18.16
C CYS A 17 -12.67 26.63 -19.10
N LEU A 18 -11.47 26.96 -18.64
CA LEU A 18 -10.24 26.45 -19.22
C LEU A 18 -10.29 24.93 -19.06
N ALA A 19 -10.64 24.23 -20.14
CA ALA A 19 -10.47 22.78 -20.22
C ALA A 19 -8.97 22.50 -20.10
N GLN A 20 -8.54 22.07 -18.91
CA GLN A 20 -7.18 21.62 -18.68
C GLN A 20 -6.95 20.42 -19.60
N ALA A 21 -5.98 20.54 -20.52
CA ALA A 21 -5.62 19.42 -21.39
C ALA A 21 -5.35 18.18 -20.52
N PRO A 22 -5.85 16.99 -20.91
CA PRO A 22 -5.61 15.78 -20.13
C PRO A 22 -4.10 15.58 -19.98
N GLN A 23 -3.63 15.58 -18.73
CA GLN A 23 -2.24 15.27 -18.44
C GLN A 23 -1.93 13.86 -18.97
N PRO A 24 -0.79 13.65 -19.64
CA PRO A 24 -0.41 12.34 -20.12
C PRO A 24 -0.38 11.33 -18.96
N ASN A 25 -0.72 10.07 -19.25
CA ASN A 25 -0.58 9.01 -18.26
C ASN A 25 0.87 8.87 -17.83
N TYR A 26 1.10 8.75 -16.52
CA TYR A 26 2.42 8.45 -16.00
C TYR A 26 2.79 7.01 -16.32
N VAL A 27 4.01 6.81 -16.80
CA VAL A 27 4.61 5.50 -17.07
C VAL A 27 5.97 5.47 -16.38
N SER A 28 6.14 4.49 -15.50
CA SER A 28 7.34 4.28 -14.70
C SER A 28 8.54 4.03 -15.59
N GLU A 29 9.68 4.62 -15.23
CA GLU A 29 10.95 4.33 -15.87
C GLU A 29 11.52 2.97 -15.42
N VAL A 30 11.13 2.47 -14.25
CA VAL A 30 11.78 1.31 -13.61
C VAL A 30 10.96 0.03 -13.73
N TRP A 31 9.63 0.11 -13.82
CA TRP A 31 8.79 -1.07 -14.03
C TRP A 31 7.54 -0.82 -14.86
N VAL A 32 7.44 -1.52 -16.00
CA VAL A 32 6.22 -1.59 -16.82
C VAL A 32 5.86 -3.06 -17.05
N ALA A 33 4.63 -3.44 -16.71
CA ALA A 33 4.10 -4.80 -16.86
C ALA A 33 3.51 -5.06 -18.26
N ASP A 34 2.86 -4.05 -18.86
CA ASP A 34 2.35 -4.11 -20.23
C ASP A 34 3.53 -4.10 -21.22
N GLN A 35 3.59 -5.09 -22.11
CA GLN A 35 4.68 -5.24 -23.07
C GLN A 35 4.40 -4.53 -24.41
N GLY A 36 3.24 -3.86 -24.55
CA GLY A 36 2.89 -3.05 -25.74
C GLY A 36 2.56 -3.88 -26.99
N ASN A 37 2.50 -5.20 -26.87
CA ASN A 37 2.33 -6.15 -27.97
C ASN A 37 1.12 -7.10 -27.74
N GLY A 38 0.24 -6.77 -26.79
CA GLY A 38 -0.91 -7.59 -26.41
C GLY A 38 -0.63 -8.63 -25.32
N THR A 39 0.59 -8.69 -24.79
CA THR A 39 0.95 -9.51 -23.62
C THR A 39 1.35 -8.65 -22.43
N PHE A 40 1.36 -9.25 -21.23
CA PHE A 40 1.87 -8.65 -20.01
C PHE A 40 2.84 -9.60 -19.31
N ARG A 41 3.72 -9.04 -18.47
CA ARG A 41 4.57 -9.79 -17.54
C ARG A 41 4.15 -9.57 -16.10
N ASN A 42 4.26 -10.62 -15.29
CA ASN A 42 4.10 -10.53 -13.84
C ASN A 42 5.41 -10.14 -13.16
N PRO A 43 5.35 -9.43 -12.01
CA PRO A 43 4.15 -8.87 -11.38
C PRO A 43 3.51 -7.71 -12.19
N VAL A 44 2.18 -7.64 -12.23
CA VAL A 44 1.46 -6.48 -12.82
C VAL A 44 1.69 -5.20 -12.02
N ILE A 45 2.09 -5.31 -10.74
CA ILE A 45 2.60 -4.20 -9.93
C ILE A 45 3.80 -4.70 -9.11
N ASN A 46 5.01 -4.21 -9.43
CA ASN A 46 6.25 -4.60 -8.75
C ASN A 46 6.56 -3.73 -7.52
N ALA A 47 5.55 -3.54 -6.67
CA ALA A 47 5.65 -2.82 -5.41
C ALA A 47 4.73 -3.47 -4.39
N ASP A 48 4.98 -3.21 -3.09
CA ASP A 48 4.29 -3.83 -1.95
C ASP A 48 2.82 -3.40 -1.80
N TYR A 49 1.95 -3.76 -2.74
CA TYR A 49 0.49 -3.65 -2.66
C TYR A 49 -0.10 -4.98 -2.19
N SER A 50 0.33 -5.34 -0.99
CA SER A 50 0.03 -6.61 -0.39
C SER A 50 -1.44 -6.85 -0.10
N ASP A 51 -1.84 -8.12 0.01
CA ASP A 51 -3.20 -8.53 0.34
C ASP A 51 -4.27 -7.94 -0.61
N PRO A 52 -4.07 -8.01 -1.94
CA PRO A 52 -4.95 -7.31 -2.87
C PRO A 52 -6.36 -7.91 -2.82
N ASP A 53 -7.36 -7.05 -2.68
CA ASP A 53 -8.75 -7.39 -3.00
C ASP A 53 -9.26 -6.45 -4.09
N ALA A 54 -10.00 -6.99 -5.04
CA ALA A 54 -10.41 -6.26 -6.23
C ALA A 54 -11.86 -6.58 -6.63
N ILE A 55 -12.50 -5.58 -7.23
CA ILE A 55 -13.84 -5.70 -7.78
C ILE A 55 -13.91 -5.04 -9.16
N ARG A 56 -14.92 -5.45 -9.94
CA ARG A 56 -15.33 -4.74 -11.15
C ARG A 56 -16.65 -4.01 -10.89
N VAL A 57 -16.72 -2.74 -11.29
CA VAL A 57 -17.97 -1.96 -11.34
C VAL A 57 -18.13 -1.42 -12.75
N GLY A 58 -19.03 -2.04 -13.53
CA GLY A 58 -19.17 -1.73 -14.95
C GLY A 58 -17.89 -2.05 -15.74
N ASP A 59 -17.27 -1.00 -16.30
CA ASP A 59 -16.05 -1.05 -17.11
C ASP A 59 -14.76 -0.83 -16.31
N ASP A 60 -14.88 -0.62 -15.00
CA ASP A 60 -13.79 -0.22 -14.14
C ASP A 60 -13.43 -1.32 -13.14
N PHE A 61 -12.12 -1.54 -12.98
CA PHE A 61 -11.58 -2.40 -11.94
C PHE A 61 -10.96 -1.56 -10.85
N TYR A 62 -11.28 -1.89 -9.60
CA TYR A 62 -10.72 -1.24 -8.43
C TYR A 62 -10.04 -2.29 -7.56
N MET A 63 -8.85 -1.99 -7.08
CA MET A 63 -8.10 -2.84 -6.16
C MET A 63 -7.73 -2.02 -4.92
N ILE A 64 -7.82 -2.66 -3.76
CA ILE A 64 -7.29 -2.14 -2.50
C ILE A 64 -6.22 -3.08 -1.96
N ALA A 65 -5.39 -2.58 -1.05
CA ALA A 65 -4.33 -3.35 -0.42
C ALA A 65 -4.21 -2.99 1.06
N SER A 66 -3.55 -3.85 1.84
CA SER A 66 -3.15 -3.53 3.21
C SER A 66 -2.23 -2.31 3.22
N SER A 67 -2.23 -1.60 4.35
CA SER A 67 -1.29 -0.50 4.60
C SER A 67 -0.60 -0.60 5.94
N PHE A 68 -1.02 -1.53 6.80
CA PHE A 68 -0.56 -1.64 8.17
C PHE A 68 -0.67 -0.29 8.89
N ASP A 69 0.42 0.20 9.45
CA ASP A 69 0.55 1.47 10.15
C ASP A 69 0.78 2.67 9.21
N ALA A 70 0.99 2.43 7.91
CA ALA A 70 1.26 3.50 6.96
C ALA A 70 0.01 4.33 6.63
N ILE A 71 0.11 5.65 6.77
CA ILE A 71 -1.00 6.60 6.60
C ILE A 71 -0.67 7.69 5.57
N PRO A 72 -1.54 8.02 4.61
CA PRO A 72 -2.89 7.49 4.44
C PRO A 72 -2.90 5.99 4.12
N GLY A 73 -3.88 5.28 4.67
CA GLY A 73 -4.01 3.83 4.59
C GLY A 73 -5.07 3.41 3.58
N LEU A 74 -5.22 2.10 3.36
CA LEU A 74 -6.14 1.53 2.35
C LEU A 74 -5.96 2.20 0.97
N PRO A 75 -4.79 2.08 0.32
CA PRO A 75 -4.57 2.60 -1.02
C PRO A 75 -5.60 2.01 -2.00
N ILE A 76 -6.08 2.84 -2.91
CA ILE A 76 -7.04 2.48 -3.94
C ILE A 76 -6.39 2.63 -5.30
N LEU A 77 -6.39 1.56 -6.06
CA LEU A 77 -5.89 1.50 -7.42
C LEU A 77 -7.03 1.26 -8.39
N HIS A 78 -6.89 1.84 -9.57
CA HIS A 78 -7.85 1.74 -10.66
C HIS A 78 -7.17 1.17 -11.90
N SER A 79 -7.90 0.31 -12.60
CA SER A 79 -7.51 -0.21 -13.91
C SER A 79 -8.72 -0.34 -14.81
N LYS A 80 -8.44 -0.35 -16.12
CA LYS A 80 -9.42 -0.65 -17.16
C LYS A 80 -9.17 -2.02 -17.83
N ASP A 81 -8.03 -2.66 -17.56
CA ASP A 81 -7.60 -3.90 -18.21
C ASP A 81 -6.89 -4.91 -17.29
N LEU A 82 -6.89 -4.67 -15.97
CA LEU A 82 -6.22 -5.45 -14.92
C LEU A 82 -4.68 -5.49 -14.99
N VAL A 83 -4.07 -4.85 -15.98
CA VAL A 83 -2.61 -4.83 -16.18
C VAL A 83 -2.05 -3.44 -15.87
N ASN A 84 -2.68 -2.41 -16.41
CA ASN A 84 -2.28 -1.03 -16.25
C ASN A 84 -3.03 -0.43 -15.06
N TRP A 85 -2.31 -0.15 -13.97
CA TRP A 85 -2.89 0.31 -12.71
C TRP A 85 -2.43 1.72 -12.37
N LYS A 86 -3.35 2.53 -11.85
CA LYS A 86 -3.08 3.86 -11.33
C LYS A 86 -3.56 3.96 -9.89
N ILE A 87 -2.74 4.49 -8.99
CA ILE A 87 -3.22 4.89 -7.66
C ILE A 87 -4.13 6.12 -7.79
N ILE A 88 -5.34 6.03 -7.23
CA ILE A 88 -6.39 7.06 -7.37
C ILE A 88 -6.85 7.65 -6.04
N GLY A 89 -6.39 7.10 -4.91
CA GLY A 89 -6.68 7.65 -3.60
C GLY A 89 -6.39 6.67 -2.47
N HIS A 90 -6.85 7.05 -1.29
CA HIS A 90 -6.77 6.27 -0.06
C HIS A 90 -8.10 6.39 0.69
N ALA A 91 -8.61 5.27 1.20
CA ALA A 91 -9.86 5.28 1.96
C ALA A 91 -9.68 5.73 3.41
N LEU A 92 -8.46 5.62 3.97
CA LEU A 92 -8.19 5.89 5.38
C LEU A 92 -7.22 7.06 5.54
N LYS A 93 -7.73 8.23 5.94
CA LYS A 93 -6.89 9.41 6.19
C LYS A 93 -6.13 9.34 7.53
N ARG A 94 -6.70 8.67 8.53
CA ARG A 94 -6.12 8.44 9.87
C ARG A 94 -6.67 7.14 10.44
N GLN A 95 -5.84 6.32 11.06
CA GLN A 95 -6.23 5.06 11.70
C GLN A 95 -6.70 5.29 13.14
N PRO A 96 -7.91 4.85 13.53
CA PRO A 96 -8.33 4.76 14.93
C PRO A 96 -7.83 3.45 15.57
N PRO A 97 -7.69 3.38 16.92
CA PRO A 97 -7.78 4.47 17.88
C PRO A 97 -6.66 5.51 17.70
N PHE A 98 -7.00 6.80 17.60
CA PHE A 98 -6.07 7.81 17.09
C PHE A 98 -4.80 7.95 17.94
N GLU A 99 -4.92 7.99 19.27
CA GLU A 99 -3.78 8.10 20.19
C GLU A 99 -2.79 6.93 20.05
N HIS A 100 -3.28 5.73 19.72
CA HIS A 100 -2.44 4.55 19.53
C HIS A 100 -1.61 4.65 18.25
N PHE A 101 -2.22 5.17 17.18
CA PHE A 101 -1.62 5.29 15.85
C PHE A 101 -1.01 6.67 15.56
N GLU A 102 -1.01 7.61 16.52
CA GLU A 102 -0.15 8.80 16.49
C GLU A 102 1.32 8.47 16.78
N LYS A 103 1.58 7.25 17.24
CA LYS A 103 2.91 6.65 17.38
C LYS A 103 3.11 5.61 16.28
N THR A 104 4.37 5.30 15.99
CA THR A 104 4.70 4.25 15.03
C THR A 104 4.22 2.89 15.54
N GLN A 105 3.59 2.10 14.67
CA GLN A 105 2.96 0.82 15.02
C GLN A 105 3.31 -0.27 14.00
N HIS A 106 4.60 -0.39 13.66
CA HIS A 106 5.10 -1.27 12.60
C HIS A 106 4.40 -2.63 12.52
N GLY A 107 3.67 -2.85 11.42
CA GLY A 107 3.01 -4.12 11.14
C GLY A 107 1.69 -4.36 11.90
N ASN A 108 1.16 -3.37 12.61
CA ASN A 108 -0.20 -3.35 13.15
C ASN A 108 -1.11 -2.47 12.27
N GLY A 109 -2.35 -2.21 12.70
CA GLY A 109 -3.27 -1.38 11.94
C GLY A 109 -3.94 -2.15 10.81
N VAL A 110 -3.93 -1.59 9.59
CA VAL A 110 -4.71 -2.09 8.45
C VAL A 110 -4.09 -3.35 7.85
N TRP A 111 -4.54 -4.51 8.32
CA TRP A 111 -4.27 -5.81 7.72
C TRP A 111 -5.23 -6.09 6.55
N ALA A 112 -5.19 -7.30 5.98
CA ALA A 112 -5.87 -7.70 4.75
C ALA A 112 -7.31 -7.19 4.60
N PRO A 113 -7.58 -6.22 3.71
CA PRO A 113 -8.91 -5.67 3.57
C PRO A 113 -9.74 -6.41 2.51
N SER A 114 -11.04 -6.11 2.48
CA SER A 114 -11.93 -6.50 1.38
C SER A 114 -12.79 -5.33 0.92
N ILE A 115 -12.99 -5.21 -0.39
CA ILE A 115 -13.82 -4.19 -1.02
C ILE A 115 -15.07 -4.80 -1.66
N ARG A 116 -16.25 -4.23 -1.44
CA ARG A 116 -17.49 -4.62 -2.13
C ARG A 116 -18.24 -3.39 -2.64
N TYR A 117 -18.95 -3.54 -3.75
CA TYR A 117 -19.84 -2.51 -4.28
C TYR A 117 -21.28 -3.00 -4.26
N ARG A 118 -22.17 -2.24 -3.62
CA ARG A 118 -23.58 -2.59 -3.47
C ARG A 118 -24.42 -1.34 -3.36
N ASN A 119 -25.58 -1.34 -4.03
CA ASN A 119 -26.57 -0.27 -3.95
C ASN A 119 -25.99 1.14 -4.19
N GLY A 120 -25.05 1.26 -5.12
CA GLY A 120 -24.41 2.54 -5.44
C GLY A 120 -23.26 2.96 -4.52
N GLU A 121 -22.91 2.15 -3.51
CA GLU A 121 -21.85 2.46 -2.54
C GLU A 121 -20.73 1.42 -2.54
N PHE A 122 -19.50 1.89 -2.34
CA PHE A 122 -18.33 1.07 -2.04
C PHE A 122 -18.21 0.90 -0.53
N TYR A 123 -17.86 -0.31 -0.11
CA TYR A 123 -17.60 -0.68 1.27
C TYR A 123 -16.20 -1.29 1.33
N ILE A 124 -15.39 -0.85 2.28
CA ILE A 124 -14.12 -1.49 2.61
C ILE A 124 -14.20 -1.97 4.05
N TYR A 125 -14.02 -3.27 4.23
CA TYR A 125 -13.81 -3.88 5.54
C TYR A 125 -12.34 -4.15 5.71
N TYR A 126 -11.80 -3.83 6.88
CA TYR A 126 -10.40 -4.12 7.19
C TYR A 126 -10.28 -4.51 8.67
N PRO A 127 -9.38 -5.45 9.00
CA PRO A 127 -9.09 -5.79 10.37
C PRO A 127 -7.98 -4.89 10.92
N ASP A 128 -8.07 -4.65 12.20
CA ASP A 128 -6.95 -4.37 13.07
C ASP A 128 -6.83 -5.57 14.03
N PRO A 129 -5.74 -6.35 13.99
CA PRO A 129 -5.62 -7.56 14.81
C PRO A 129 -5.72 -7.32 16.31
N ASP A 130 -5.51 -6.10 16.79
CA ASP A 130 -5.55 -5.79 18.21
C ASP A 130 -6.91 -5.25 18.67
N PHE A 131 -7.68 -4.62 17.76
CA PHE A 131 -8.96 -3.96 18.11
C PHE A 131 -10.20 -4.59 17.48
N GLY A 132 -10.09 -5.22 16.31
CA GLY A 132 -11.18 -5.89 15.60
C GLY A 132 -11.38 -5.41 14.18
N ILE A 133 -12.57 -5.66 13.62
CA ILE A 133 -12.87 -5.40 12.20
C ILE A 133 -13.64 -4.10 12.06
N TYR A 134 -13.15 -3.22 11.18
CA TYR A 134 -13.73 -1.93 10.84
C TYR A 134 -14.37 -1.95 9.45
N VAL A 135 -15.31 -1.05 9.22
CA VAL A 135 -15.86 -0.71 7.90
C VAL A 135 -15.78 0.78 7.63
N THR A 136 -15.43 1.15 6.40
CA THR A 136 -15.62 2.49 5.84
C THR A 136 -16.35 2.38 4.50
N LYS A 137 -17.12 3.40 4.12
CA LYS A 137 -17.87 3.41 2.87
C LYS A 137 -17.92 4.76 2.18
N THR A 138 -18.19 4.74 0.88
CA THR A 138 -18.40 5.95 0.06
C THR A 138 -19.28 5.67 -1.15
N LYS A 139 -19.89 6.72 -1.73
CA LYS A 139 -20.60 6.65 -3.01
C LYS A 139 -19.68 6.82 -4.22
N THR A 140 -18.56 7.51 -4.02
CA THR A 140 -17.62 7.84 -5.08
C THR A 140 -16.24 7.37 -4.63
N ILE A 141 -15.64 6.43 -5.36
CA ILE A 141 -14.38 5.77 -4.95
C ILE A 141 -13.23 6.76 -4.67
N THR A 142 -13.19 7.89 -5.38
CA THR A 142 -12.23 9.00 -5.20
C THR A 142 -12.75 10.12 -4.30
N GLY A 143 -13.95 9.99 -3.74
CA GLY A 143 -14.58 10.95 -2.85
C GLY A 143 -14.17 10.76 -1.40
N ASP A 144 -14.88 11.43 -0.50
CA ASP A 144 -14.70 11.23 0.92
C ASP A 144 -15.27 9.88 1.38
N TRP A 145 -14.47 9.18 2.17
CA TRP A 145 -14.84 7.94 2.84
C TRP A 145 -15.34 8.26 4.26
N SER A 146 -16.33 7.50 4.73
CA SER A 146 -16.83 7.66 6.09
C SER A 146 -15.74 7.37 7.12
N ALA A 147 -15.85 7.94 8.32
CA ALA A 147 -15.00 7.52 9.44
C ALA A 147 -15.13 6.00 9.65
N PRO A 148 -14.02 5.28 9.96
CA PRO A 148 -14.09 3.84 10.22
C PRO A 148 -15.01 3.52 11.39
N LYS A 149 -15.94 2.58 11.18
CA LYS A 149 -16.86 2.08 12.20
C LYS A 149 -16.45 0.67 12.59
N LEU A 150 -16.30 0.41 13.89
CA LEU A 150 -16.02 -0.93 14.41
C LEU A 150 -17.26 -1.82 14.24
N VAL A 151 -17.15 -2.85 13.41
CA VAL A 151 -18.21 -3.82 13.09
C VAL A 151 -18.22 -4.97 14.09
N ALA A 152 -17.05 -5.50 14.40
CA ALA A 152 -16.83 -6.59 15.34
C ALA A 152 -15.57 -6.30 16.15
N ALA A 153 -15.73 -6.04 17.45
CA ALA A 153 -14.60 -5.89 18.36
C ALA A 153 -14.02 -7.26 18.68
N GLY A 154 -12.70 -7.37 18.77
CA GLY A 154 -12.06 -8.60 19.18
C GLY A 154 -10.60 -8.67 18.80
N LYS A 155 -9.83 -9.41 19.60
CA LYS A 155 -8.40 -9.60 19.39
C LYS A 155 -8.17 -10.80 18.46
N GLY A 156 -7.39 -10.56 17.41
CA GLY A 156 -6.95 -11.54 16.42
C GLY A 156 -7.98 -11.87 15.35
N LEU A 157 -9.04 -11.07 15.19
CA LEU A 157 -9.96 -11.18 14.06
C LEU A 157 -9.29 -10.58 12.82
N ILE A 158 -9.03 -11.37 11.79
CA ILE A 158 -8.32 -10.94 10.58
C ILE A 158 -9.06 -11.32 9.30
N ASP A 159 -8.61 -10.73 8.21
CA ASP A 159 -9.00 -11.02 6.83
C ASP A 159 -10.52 -11.04 6.58
N PRO A 160 -11.24 -9.98 6.97
CA PRO A 160 -12.69 -9.90 6.83
C PRO A 160 -13.08 -9.84 5.35
N CYS A 161 -14.10 -10.60 4.97
CA CYS A 161 -14.80 -10.45 3.70
C CYS A 161 -16.31 -10.40 3.94
N PRO A 162 -16.96 -9.23 3.72
CA PRO A 162 -18.41 -9.12 3.85
C PRO A 162 -19.10 -9.80 2.67
N PHE A 163 -20.28 -10.34 2.93
CA PHE A 163 -21.11 -10.99 1.93
C PHE A 163 -22.59 -10.71 2.22
N TRP A 164 -23.29 -10.14 1.24
CA TRP A 164 -24.74 -9.95 1.28
C TRP A 164 -25.37 -10.99 0.36
N ASP A 165 -26.26 -11.79 0.92
CA ASP A 165 -26.94 -12.83 0.18
C ASP A 165 -28.26 -12.33 -0.42
N GLU A 166 -28.76 -13.09 -1.38
CA GLU A 166 -30.02 -12.84 -2.08
C GLU A 166 -31.24 -13.01 -1.17
N ASP A 167 -31.10 -13.72 -0.04
CA ASP A 167 -32.15 -13.85 0.97
C ASP A 167 -32.27 -12.63 1.91
N GLY A 168 -31.45 -11.60 1.69
CA GLY A 168 -31.42 -10.36 2.46
C GLY A 168 -30.56 -10.40 3.71
N LYS A 169 -29.92 -11.54 4.03
CA LYS A 169 -28.98 -11.64 5.15
C LYS A 169 -27.59 -11.18 4.74
N ALA A 170 -26.83 -10.75 5.74
CA ALA A 170 -25.46 -10.33 5.60
C ALA A 170 -24.57 -11.16 6.53
N TYR A 171 -23.37 -11.46 6.04
CA TYR A 171 -22.39 -12.30 6.70
C TYR A 171 -21.02 -11.68 6.55
N LEU A 172 -20.11 -12.05 7.44
CA LEU A 172 -18.70 -11.70 7.37
C LEU A 172 -17.89 -12.97 7.57
N ALA A 173 -17.17 -13.40 6.53
CA ALA A 173 -16.15 -14.42 6.69
C ALA A 173 -14.87 -13.77 7.22
N TYR A 174 -14.12 -14.48 8.06
CA TYR A 174 -12.87 -14.00 8.63
C TYR A 174 -12.00 -15.18 9.10
N ALA A 175 -10.74 -14.92 9.40
CA ALA A 175 -9.79 -15.86 9.96
C ALA A 175 -9.26 -15.37 11.32
N TYR A 176 -8.41 -16.18 11.97
CA TYR A 176 -7.81 -15.83 13.25
C TYR A 176 -6.29 -15.74 13.19
N ALA A 177 -5.74 -14.63 13.68
CA ALA A 177 -4.32 -14.46 13.87
C ALA A 177 -3.86 -15.17 15.15
N GLY A 178 -3.13 -16.28 15.01
CA GLY A 178 -2.61 -17.05 16.16
C GLY A 178 -1.79 -16.23 17.15
N SER A 179 -1.06 -15.23 16.66
CA SER A 179 -0.27 -14.30 17.49
C SER A 179 -1.11 -13.44 18.45
N ARG A 180 -2.42 -13.31 18.20
CA ARG A 180 -3.34 -12.47 18.99
C ARG A 180 -4.45 -13.30 19.62
N ALA A 181 -5.12 -14.13 18.82
CA ALA A 181 -6.25 -14.96 19.24
C ALA A 181 -5.85 -16.26 19.93
N GLY A 182 -4.58 -16.69 19.84
CA GLY A 182 -4.14 -17.99 20.35
C GLY A 182 -4.58 -19.19 19.50
N ILE A 183 -5.27 -18.94 18.38
CA ILE A 183 -5.70 -19.94 17.40
C ILE A 183 -5.49 -19.40 15.98
N LYS A 184 -5.15 -20.28 15.03
CA LYS A 184 -5.02 -19.99 13.60
C LYS A 184 -5.48 -21.22 12.80
N SER A 185 -5.38 -21.17 11.46
CA SER A 185 -5.75 -22.29 10.58
C SER A 185 -7.24 -22.64 10.61
N VAL A 186 -8.11 -21.67 10.92
CA VAL A 186 -9.56 -21.86 10.94
C VAL A 186 -10.24 -20.68 10.27
N LEU A 187 -11.34 -20.93 9.56
CA LEU A 187 -12.19 -19.91 8.98
C LEU A 187 -13.53 -19.88 9.72
N ALA A 188 -14.04 -18.68 9.96
CA ALA A 188 -15.29 -18.47 10.67
C ALA A 188 -16.20 -17.50 9.91
N ILE A 189 -17.50 -17.57 10.24
CA ILE A 189 -18.53 -16.71 9.70
C ILE A 189 -19.34 -16.11 10.85
N ILE A 190 -19.51 -14.79 10.81
CA ILE A 190 -20.33 -14.04 11.77
C ILE A 190 -21.50 -13.36 11.02
N PRO A 191 -22.76 -13.52 11.49
CA PRO A 191 -23.89 -12.78 10.94
C PRO A 191 -23.74 -11.27 11.19
N LEU A 192 -24.16 -10.49 10.20
CA LEU A 192 -24.20 -9.03 10.27
C LEU A 192 -25.65 -8.53 10.25
N SER A 193 -25.84 -7.29 10.71
CA SER A 193 -27.04 -6.51 10.42
C SER A 193 -27.22 -6.37 8.90
N ALA A 194 -28.46 -6.18 8.43
CA ALA A 194 -28.75 -6.10 7.00
C ALA A 194 -27.98 -4.96 6.27
N ASP A 195 -27.66 -3.88 6.97
CA ASP A 195 -26.82 -2.78 6.47
C ASP A 195 -25.32 -3.11 6.47
N GLY A 196 -24.93 -4.25 7.04
CA GLY A 196 -23.56 -4.75 7.19
C GLY A 196 -22.74 -4.07 8.29
N LEU A 197 -23.31 -3.12 9.04
CA LEU A 197 -22.51 -2.21 9.86
C LEU A 197 -22.26 -2.70 11.30
N LYS A 198 -22.74 -3.89 11.66
CA LYS A 198 -22.60 -4.46 13.00
C LYS A 198 -22.71 -5.99 12.96
N ALA A 199 -21.86 -6.68 13.71
CA ALA A 199 -22.05 -8.11 14.01
C ALA A 199 -23.24 -8.32 14.96
N THR A 200 -24.13 -9.27 14.65
CA THR A 200 -25.35 -9.50 15.44
C THR A 200 -25.24 -10.65 16.42
N GLU A 201 -24.29 -11.56 16.21
CA GLU A 201 -24.09 -12.77 17.02
C GLU A 201 -22.59 -13.09 17.14
N THR A 202 -22.24 -14.14 17.86
CA THR A 202 -20.87 -14.68 17.89
C THR A 202 -20.57 -15.41 16.58
N GLY A 203 -19.33 -15.27 16.08
CA GLY A 203 -18.87 -16.01 14.91
C GLY A 203 -18.82 -17.52 15.14
N ARG A 204 -19.07 -18.28 14.07
CA ARG A 204 -19.02 -19.74 14.03
C ARG A 204 -17.87 -20.19 13.14
N ILE A 205 -17.01 -21.09 13.64
CA ILE A 205 -16.02 -21.77 12.80
C ILE A 205 -16.75 -22.67 11.80
N VAL A 206 -16.41 -22.52 10.52
CA VAL A 206 -17.02 -23.26 9.38
C VAL A 206 -16.02 -24.16 8.66
N TYR A 207 -14.72 -23.98 8.93
CA TYR A 207 -13.66 -24.82 8.40
C TYR A 207 -12.50 -24.88 9.40
N ASP A 208 -12.04 -26.09 9.68
CA ASP A 208 -10.84 -26.36 10.48
C ASP A 208 -9.76 -26.95 9.58
N GLY A 209 -8.68 -26.20 9.38
CA GLY A 209 -7.56 -26.55 8.54
C GLY A 209 -6.36 -27.12 9.29
N HIS A 210 -6.42 -27.36 10.61
CA HIS A 210 -5.21 -27.74 11.37
C HIS A 210 -4.47 -28.96 10.82
N GLU A 211 -5.19 -29.96 10.32
CA GLU A 211 -4.60 -31.21 9.83
C GLU A 211 -4.03 -31.10 8.40
N LEU A 212 -4.73 -30.37 7.51
CA LEU A 212 -4.47 -30.41 6.06
C LEU A 212 -4.07 -29.05 5.46
N ASP A 213 -4.49 -27.96 6.09
CA ASP A 213 -4.39 -26.59 5.58
C ASP A 213 -3.91 -25.64 6.68
N PRO A 214 -2.66 -25.83 7.18
CA PRO A 214 -2.12 -24.99 8.22
C PRO A 214 -2.01 -23.55 7.72
N THR A 215 -2.40 -22.59 8.55
CA THR A 215 -2.39 -21.16 8.19
C THR A 215 -3.38 -20.84 7.05
N ILE A 216 -4.50 -21.58 6.95
CA ILE A 216 -5.62 -21.12 6.13
C ILE A 216 -6.15 -19.80 6.68
N GLU A 217 -6.19 -18.79 5.82
CA GLU A 217 -6.58 -17.41 6.16
C GLU A 217 -7.12 -16.70 4.91
N GLY A 218 -7.23 -15.37 4.92
CA GLY A 218 -7.53 -14.59 3.72
C GLY A 218 -8.89 -14.86 3.04
N PRO A 219 -9.98 -15.30 3.71
CA PRO A 219 -11.15 -15.81 3.02
C PRO A 219 -11.85 -14.71 2.20
N LYS A 220 -11.98 -14.92 0.89
CA LYS A 220 -12.87 -14.13 0.03
C LYS A 220 -14.11 -14.93 -0.33
N VAL A 221 -15.28 -14.37 -0.03
CA VAL A 221 -16.58 -15.01 -0.23
C VAL A 221 -17.16 -14.64 -1.59
N TYR A 222 -17.65 -15.65 -2.31
CA TYR A 222 -18.41 -15.51 -3.56
C TYR A 222 -19.60 -16.47 -3.57
N LYS A 223 -20.61 -16.19 -4.40
CA LYS A 223 -21.71 -17.12 -4.67
C LYS A 223 -21.83 -17.35 -6.18
N ARG A 224 -21.86 -18.61 -6.61
CA ARG A 224 -21.99 -19.00 -8.02
C ARG A 224 -22.64 -20.37 -8.15
N ASN A 225 -23.58 -20.51 -9.07
CA ASN A 225 -24.26 -21.79 -9.39
C ASN A 225 -24.80 -22.53 -8.15
N GLY A 226 -25.38 -21.79 -7.20
CA GLY A 226 -25.96 -22.34 -5.97
C GLY A 226 -24.95 -22.74 -4.89
N TYR A 227 -23.66 -22.42 -5.07
CA TYR A 227 -22.61 -22.63 -4.07
C TYR A 227 -22.10 -21.30 -3.52
N TYR A 228 -21.81 -21.29 -2.22
CA TYR A 228 -20.90 -20.34 -1.57
C TYR A 228 -19.48 -20.85 -1.74
N TYR A 229 -18.57 -19.97 -2.10
CA TYR A 229 -17.14 -20.24 -2.23
C TYR A 229 -16.36 -19.40 -1.23
N LEU A 230 -15.40 -20.01 -0.53
CA LEU A 230 -14.36 -19.32 0.22
C LEU A 230 -13.03 -19.56 -0.50
N PHE A 231 -12.50 -18.51 -1.13
CA PHE A 231 -11.14 -18.50 -1.65
C PHE A 231 -10.24 -18.13 -0.49
N ALA A 232 -9.41 -19.06 -0.04
CA ALA A 232 -8.59 -18.89 1.16
C ALA A 232 -7.21 -19.48 0.89
N PRO A 233 -6.14 -18.69 0.78
CA PRO A 233 -4.80 -19.25 0.70
C PRO A 233 -4.45 -20.01 2.00
N THR A 234 -3.47 -20.90 1.91
CA THR A 234 -3.03 -21.73 3.03
C THR A 234 -1.57 -22.15 2.84
N GLY A 235 -0.91 -22.64 3.89
CA GLY A 235 0.49 -23.06 3.85
C GLY A 235 1.49 -21.92 4.05
N GLY A 236 1.01 -20.71 4.33
CA GLY A 236 1.80 -19.52 4.63
C GLY A 236 2.23 -18.73 3.40
N VAL A 237 2.64 -17.48 3.64
CA VAL A 237 2.92 -16.46 2.62
C VAL A 237 3.94 -16.88 1.55
N SER A 238 5.04 -17.54 1.92
CA SER A 238 6.14 -17.83 0.98
C SER A 238 6.13 -19.27 0.43
N THR A 239 5.37 -20.17 1.05
CA THR A 239 5.37 -21.62 0.76
C THR A 239 4.00 -22.18 0.43
N GLY A 240 2.96 -21.34 0.48
CA GLY A 240 1.58 -21.75 0.41
C GLY A 240 1.04 -22.05 -0.99
N TRP A 241 -0.26 -22.32 -1.01
CA TRP A 241 -1.06 -22.54 -2.21
C TRP A 241 -2.43 -21.89 -2.06
N GLN A 242 -3.15 -21.76 -3.17
CA GLN A 242 -4.52 -21.26 -3.17
C GLN A 242 -5.51 -22.41 -2.99
N LEU A 243 -6.21 -22.40 -1.86
CA LEU A 243 -7.34 -23.29 -1.61
C LEU A 243 -8.65 -22.58 -1.97
N VAL A 244 -9.61 -23.36 -2.46
CA VAL A 244 -11.00 -22.95 -2.56
C VAL A 244 -11.86 -23.98 -1.86
N LEU A 245 -12.73 -23.48 -0.99
CA LEU A 245 -13.77 -24.24 -0.33
C LEU A 245 -15.10 -23.93 -0.99
N ARG A 246 -16.01 -24.90 -1.12
CA ARG A 246 -17.40 -24.61 -1.54
C ARG A 246 -18.45 -25.36 -0.74
N SER A 247 -19.62 -24.76 -0.55
CA SER A 247 -20.77 -25.39 0.10
C SER A 247 -22.09 -24.86 -0.46
N LYS A 248 -23.18 -25.62 -0.32
CA LYS A 248 -24.55 -25.12 -0.58
C LYS A 248 -25.15 -24.38 0.61
N ASN A 249 -24.46 -24.38 1.76
CA ASN A 249 -24.86 -23.65 2.96
C ASN A 249 -23.68 -22.79 3.40
N ILE A 250 -23.91 -21.52 3.69
CA ILE A 250 -22.87 -20.58 4.14
C ILE A 250 -22.12 -21.12 5.37
N TYR A 251 -22.78 -21.88 6.24
CA TYR A 251 -22.15 -22.50 7.42
C TYR A 251 -21.51 -23.87 7.17
N GLY A 252 -21.43 -24.31 5.92
CA GLY A 252 -20.87 -25.60 5.54
C GLY A 252 -21.84 -26.79 5.71
N PRO A 253 -21.31 -28.03 5.65
CA PRO A 253 -19.90 -28.36 5.52
C PRO A 253 -19.34 -27.94 4.15
N TYR A 254 -18.06 -27.59 4.11
CA TYR A 254 -17.37 -27.16 2.90
C TYR A 254 -16.59 -28.31 2.26
N GLU A 255 -16.75 -28.50 0.95
CA GLU A 255 -15.86 -29.31 0.12
C GLU A 255 -14.56 -28.54 -0.13
N ARG A 256 -13.42 -29.24 -0.12
CA ARG A 256 -12.07 -28.68 -0.26
C ARG A 256 -11.48 -28.96 -1.64
N LYS A 257 -10.81 -27.97 -2.26
CA LYS A 257 -9.95 -28.19 -3.43
C LYS A 257 -8.77 -27.22 -3.48
N VAL A 258 -7.56 -27.72 -3.76
CA VAL A 258 -6.40 -26.90 -4.17
C VAL A 258 -6.59 -26.54 -5.64
N VAL A 259 -6.47 -25.25 -5.98
CA VAL A 259 -6.79 -24.76 -7.33
C VAL A 259 -5.63 -24.06 -8.02
N MET A 260 -4.59 -23.73 -7.25
CA MET A 260 -3.30 -23.25 -7.73
C MET A 260 -2.23 -23.46 -6.66
N ASP A 261 -1.03 -23.84 -7.08
CA ASP A 261 0.16 -23.91 -6.25
C ASP A 261 1.38 -23.36 -7.00
N GLN A 262 2.56 -23.40 -6.40
CA GLN A 262 3.78 -22.94 -7.07
C GLN A 262 4.16 -23.84 -8.26
N GLY A 263 3.98 -25.15 -8.15
CA GLY A 263 4.47 -26.14 -9.11
C GLY A 263 5.91 -25.88 -9.57
N LYS A 264 6.11 -25.76 -10.89
CA LYS A 264 7.40 -25.43 -11.52
C LYS A 264 7.63 -23.92 -11.72
N SER A 265 6.72 -23.08 -11.23
CA SER A 265 6.82 -21.63 -11.35
C SER A 265 7.90 -21.04 -10.43
N ALA A 266 8.46 -19.90 -10.85
CA ALA A 266 9.33 -19.08 -10.02
C ALA A 266 8.54 -18.18 -9.03
N VAL A 267 7.21 -18.20 -9.11
CA VAL A 267 6.32 -17.46 -8.21
C VAL A 267 6.05 -18.29 -6.98
N ASN A 268 6.78 -18.01 -5.90
CA ASN A 268 6.63 -18.70 -4.63
C ASN A 268 5.30 -18.33 -3.94
N GLY A 269 4.73 -19.31 -3.24
CA GLY A 269 3.60 -19.13 -2.35
C GLY A 269 2.48 -18.24 -2.90
N PRO A 270 1.81 -18.60 -4.02
CA PRO A 270 0.70 -17.80 -4.52
C PRO A 270 -0.37 -17.68 -3.44
N HIS A 271 -0.53 -16.46 -2.92
CA HIS A 271 -1.27 -16.22 -1.68
C HIS A 271 -2.18 -15.00 -1.84
N GLN A 272 -3.36 -15.10 -1.23
CA GLN A 272 -4.39 -14.09 -1.02
C GLN A 272 -4.71 -13.18 -2.19
N GLY A 273 -5.97 -13.18 -2.60
CA GLY A 273 -6.31 -12.56 -3.86
C GLY A 273 -7.79 -12.37 -4.13
N ALA A 274 -8.07 -11.85 -5.31
CA ALA A 274 -9.41 -11.54 -5.78
C ALA A 274 -9.69 -12.18 -7.13
N TRP A 275 -10.84 -12.84 -7.19
CA TRP A 275 -11.43 -13.27 -8.46
C TRP A 275 -12.24 -12.12 -9.05
N VAL A 276 -11.93 -11.79 -10.30
CA VAL A 276 -12.65 -10.79 -11.10
C VAL A 276 -12.95 -11.36 -12.48
N ASN A 277 -14.05 -10.90 -13.08
CA ASN A 277 -14.35 -11.22 -14.48
C ASN A 277 -14.27 -9.97 -15.36
N THR A 278 -13.91 -10.13 -16.62
CA THR A 278 -13.91 -9.05 -17.60
C THR A 278 -15.30 -8.79 -18.15
N GLN A 279 -15.44 -7.69 -18.89
CA GLN A 279 -16.66 -7.34 -19.63
C GLN A 279 -17.01 -8.39 -20.70
N THR A 280 -16.00 -9.14 -21.19
CA THR A 280 -16.19 -10.22 -22.15
C THR A 280 -16.36 -11.59 -21.50
N GLY A 281 -16.40 -11.65 -20.16
CA GLY A 281 -16.62 -12.88 -19.41
C GLY A 281 -15.37 -13.75 -19.19
N GLU A 282 -14.16 -13.25 -19.42
CA GLU A 282 -12.95 -13.97 -18.98
C GLU A 282 -12.79 -13.85 -17.47
N ASP A 283 -12.46 -14.95 -16.79
CA ASP A 283 -12.17 -14.96 -15.35
C ASP A 283 -10.66 -14.81 -15.11
N TRP A 284 -10.32 -14.01 -14.10
CA TRP A 284 -8.95 -13.71 -13.72
C TRP A 284 -8.80 -13.68 -12.21
N PHE A 285 -7.59 -13.98 -11.73
CA PHE A 285 -7.26 -13.95 -10.31
C PHE A 285 -6.05 -13.05 -10.05
N LEU A 286 -6.24 -12.02 -9.24
CA LEU A 286 -5.14 -11.23 -8.69
C LEU A 286 -4.67 -11.89 -7.39
N HIS A 287 -3.37 -11.99 -7.16
CA HIS A 287 -2.79 -12.46 -5.89
C HIS A 287 -1.45 -11.77 -5.64
N PHE A 288 -0.79 -12.01 -4.51
CA PHE A 288 0.58 -11.52 -4.32
C PHE A 288 1.64 -12.62 -4.33
N GLN A 289 2.89 -12.19 -4.50
CA GLN A 289 4.12 -12.96 -4.28
C GLN A 289 4.98 -12.24 -3.24
N ASP A 290 5.54 -12.95 -2.26
CA ASP A 290 6.51 -12.39 -1.30
C ASP A 290 7.93 -12.33 -1.90
N LYS A 291 8.50 -11.12 -1.93
CA LYS A 291 9.86 -10.83 -2.41
C LYS A 291 10.71 -10.15 -1.32
N ASP A 292 10.47 -10.46 -0.05
CA ASP A 292 11.26 -10.00 1.10
C ASP A 292 11.43 -8.47 1.13
N ALA A 293 12.63 -7.92 0.89
CA ALA A 293 12.89 -6.49 0.93
C ALA A 293 12.06 -5.68 -0.09
N TYR A 294 11.56 -6.29 -1.16
CA TYR A 294 10.67 -5.62 -2.12
C TYR A 294 9.18 -5.69 -1.71
N GLY A 295 8.88 -6.43 -0.64
CA GLY A 295 7.53 -6.65 -0.14
C GLY A 295 6.75 -7.64 -1.00
N ARG A 296 5.42 -7.51 -0.94
CA ARG A 296 4.48 -8.44 -1.56
C ARG A 296 3.90 -7.83 -2.84
N VAL A 297 4.42 -8.27 -3.97
CA VAL A 297 4.14 -7.73 -5.32
C VAL A 297 2.90 -8.38 -5.94
N VAL A 298 2.16 -7.67 -6.79
CA VAL A 298 0.86 -8.14 -7.30
C VAL A 298 1.00 -8.87 -8.62
N HIS A 299 0.43 -10.07 -8.69
CA HIS A 299 0.39 -10.94 -9.85
C HIS A 299 -1.04 -11.09 -10.37
N LEU A 300 -1.17 -11.30 -11.68
CA LEU A 300 -2.42 -11.58 -12.38
C LEU A 300 -2.33 -12.94 -13.06
N GLN A 301 -3.30 -13.81 -12.80
CA GLN A 301 -3.37 -15.18 -13.35
C GLN A 301 -4.64 -15.38 -14.18
N PRO A 302 -4.55 -16.06 -15.34
CA PRO A 302 -5.75 -16.51 -16.04
C PRO A 302 -6.50 -17.51 -15.15
N MET A 303 -7.83 -17.52 -15.24
CA MET A 303 -8.66 -18.44 -14.47
C MET A 303 -9.76 -19.02 -15.35
N LYS A 304 -10.09 -20.29 -15.13
CA LYS A 304 -11.21 -20.96 -15.80
C LYS A 304 -12.02 -21.79 -14.81
N TRP A 305 -13.28 -22.02 -15.13
CA TRP A 305 -14.16 -22.90 -14.35
C TRP A 305 -14.30 -24.26 -15.02
N VAL A 306 -14.03 -25.34 -14.27
CA VAL A 306 -14.21 -26.73 -14.69
C VAL A 306 -15.04 -27.43 -13.61
N ASN A 307 -16.22 -27.95 -13.97
CA ASN A 307 -17.10 -28.67 -13.03
C ASN A 307 -17.41 -27.87 -11.74
N ASN A 308 -17.67 -26.56 -11.89
CA ASN A 308 -17.91 -25.62 -10.79
C ASN A 308 -16.74 -25.50 -9.79
N TRP A 309 -15.52 -25.80 -10.23
CA TRP A 309 -14.29 -25.47 -9.52
C TRP A 309 -13.43 -24.54 -10.37
N PRO A 310 -12.75 -23.56 -9.78
CA PRO A 310 -11.80 -22.78 -10.52
C PRO A 310 -10.49 -23.54 -10.70
N VAL A 311 -9.78 -23.23 -11.77
CA VAL A 311 -8.39 -23.60 -12.02
C VAL A 311 -7.69 -22.29 -12.34
N ILE A 312 -6.70 -21.92 -11.52
CA ILE A 312 -6.06 -20.60 -11.56
C ILE A 312 -4.61 -20.77 -12.04
N GLY A 313 -4.20 -19.99 -13.02
CA GLY A 313 -2.93 -20.19 -13.72
C GLY A 313 -3.04 -21.23 -14.83
N MET A 314 -1.90 -21.82 -15.20
CA MET A 314 -1.81 -22.82 -16.26
C MET A 314 -1.71 -24.23 -15.68
N ASP A 315 -2.71 -25.04 -15.99
CA ASP A 315 -2.80 -26.46 -15.63
C ASP A 315 -2.38 -27.29 -16.86
N LYS A 316 -1.08 -27.63 -16.92
CA LYS A 316 -0.47 -28.26 -18.11
C LYS A 316 -0.57 -29.79 -18.09
N ASP A 317 -0.65 -30.39 -16.91
CA ASP A 317 -0.77 -31.84 -16.71
C ASP A 317 -2.22 -32.31 -16.51
N GLY A 318 -3.16 -31.38 -16.33
CA GLY A 318 -4.59 -31.66 -16.34
C GLY A 318 -5.12 -32.18 -15.00
N ASP A 319 -4.38 -31.99 -13.90
CA ASP A 319 -4.79 -32.42 -12.57
C ASP A 319 -5.83 -31.47 -11.92
N GLY A 320 -6.07 -30.32 -12.54
CA GLY A 320 -7.00 -29.31 -12.09
C GLY A 320 -6.43 -28.34 -11.05
N ILE A 321 -5.10 -28.29 -10.91
CA ILE A 321 -4.31 -27.34 -10.12
C ILE A 321 -3.45 -26.55 -11.12
N GLY A 322 -3.62 -25.23 -11.18
CA GLY A 322 -2.82 -24.43 -12.10
C GLY A 322 -1.54 -23.88 -11.46
N GLU A 323 -0.56 -23.57 -12.30
CA GLU A 323 0.69 -22.91 -11.90
C GLU A 323 0.70 -21.42 -12.34
N PRO A 324 1.23 -20.49 -11.52
CA PRO A 324 1.37 -19.09 -11.87
C PRO A 324 2.20 -18.86 -13.13
N VAL A 325 1.74 -17.95 -14.00
CA VAL A 325 2.46 -17.54 -15.22
C VAL A 325 3.32 -16.31 -14.96
N SER A 326 4.50 -16.27 -15.59
CA SER A 326 5.37 -15.08 -15.62
C SER A 326 4.99 -14.10 -16.74
N THR A 327 4.38 -14.59 -17.82
CA THR A 327 3.93 -13.80 -18.97
C THR A 327 2.71 -14.46 -19.59
N TYR A 328 1.75 -13.64 -20.05
CA TYR A 328 0.54 -14.13 -20.69
C TYR A 328 -0.11 -13.08 -21.59
N LYS A 329 -1.10 -13.47 -22.40
CA LYS A 329 -1.94 -12.52 -23.13
C LYS A 329 -2.66 -11.59 -22.16
N LYS A 330 -2.85 -10.32 -22.54
CA LYS A 330 -3.66 -9.39 -21.74
C LYS A 330 -5.12 -9.89 -21.65
N PRO A 331 -5.83 -9.57 -20.55
CA PRO A 331 -7.27 -9.78 -20.45
C PRO A 331 -8.02 -9.15 -21.62
N ASN A 332 -8.97 -9.89 -22.19
CA ASN A 332 -9.89 -9.34 -23.16
C ASN A 332 -10.93 -8.50 -22.42
N VAL A 333 -10.84 -7.18 -22.59
CA VAL A 333 -11.82 -6.20 -22.07
C VAL A 333 -12.58 -5.51 -23.20
N GLY A 334 -12.51 -6.05 -24.43
CA GLY A 334 -13.17 -5.55 -25.63
C GLY A 334 -12.54 -4.31 -26.27
N LYS A 335 -11.53 -3.69 -25.65
CA LYS A 335 -10.80 -2.53 -26.15
C LYS A 335 -9.38 -2.48 -25.59
N ILE A 336 -8.51 -1.69 -26.24
CA ILE A 336 -7.15 -1.44 -25.79
C ILE A 336 -7.14 -0.13 -25.02
N TYR A 337 -6.46 -0.10 -23.87
CA TYR A 337 -6.25 1.09 -23.06
C TYR A 337 -4.78 1.51 -23.08
N PRO A 338 -4.48 2.82 -22.91
CA PRO A 338 -3.11 3.29 -22.83
C PRO A 338 -2.39 2.72 -21.61
N ILE A 339 -1.07 2.55 -21.73
CA ILE A 339 -0.21 2.13 -20.63
C ILE A 339 -0.24 3.20 -19.53
N VAL A 340 -0.35 2.74 -18.28
CA VAL A 340 -0.23 3.56 -17.08
C VAL A 340 0.33 2.71 -15.95
N THR A 341 1.16 3.30 -15.11
CA THR A 341 1.71 2.67 -13.90
C THR A 341 1.40 3.53 -12.67
N PRO A 342 1.52 2.96 -11.45
CA PRO A 342 1.57 3.77 -10.25
C PRO A 342 2.70 4.82 -10.37
N VAL A 343 2.46 6.01 -9.82
CA VAL A 343 3.44 7.10 -9.78
C VAL A 343 4.44 6.83 -8.66
N GLU A 344 5.74 7.07 -8.92
CA GLU A 344 6.78 7.02 -7.87
C GLU A 344 7.64 8.30 -7.78
N SER A 345 7.73 9.08 -8.87
CA SER A 345 8.38 10.40 -8.85
C SER A 345 7.41 11.52 -8.44
N ASP A 346 7.94 12.57 -7.82
CA ASP A 346 7.19 13.76 -7.42
C ASP A 346 8.03 15.02 -7.61
N GLU A 347 7.49 16.00 -8.33
CA GLU A 347 8.10 17.32 -8.53
C GLU A 347 7.54 18.38 -7.57
N PHE A 348 6.66 17.98 -6.64
CA PHE A 348 6.07 18.83 -5.60
C PHE A 348 5.39 20.12 -6.13
N GLY A 349 4.93 20.11 -7.38
CA GLY A 349 4.24 21.22 -8.03
C GLY A 349 2.75 21.36 -7.68
N SER A 350 2.25 20.54 -6.75
CA SER A 350 0.85 20.54 -6.30
C SER A 350 0.74 21.04 -4.86
N ALA A 351 -0.46 21.53 -4.49
CA ALA A 351 -0.78 21.90 -3.10
C ALA A 351 -1.04 20.69 -2.19
N GLN A 352 -0.91 19.47 -2.72
CA GLN A 352 -1.05 18.21 -2.00
C GLN A 352 0.13 17.30 -2.36
N LEU A 353 0.55 16.46 -1.42
CA LEU A 353 1.50 15.38 -1.68
C LEU A 353 0.95 14.42 -2.74
N GLY A 354 1.82 13.86 -3.56
CA GLY A 354 1.48 12.73 -4.41
C GLY A 354 0.92 11.55 -3.61
N LEU A 355 0.05 10.75 -4.24
CA LEU A 355 -0.66 9.63 -3.59
C LEU A 355 0.27 8.48 -3.18
N GLN A 356 1.49 8.43 -3.71
CA GLN A 356 2.49 7.42 -3.40
C GLN A 356 3.13 7.59 -2.01
N TRP A 357 2.95 8.76 -1.39
CA TRP A 357 3.56 9.09 -0.11
C TRP A 357 2.74 8.60 1.08
N GLN A 358 3.41 7.95 2.03
CA GLN A 358 2.82 7.53 3.30
C GLN A 358 3.75 7.88 4.47
N TRP A 359 3.16 8.31 5.57
CA TRP A 359 3.79 8.46 6.88
C TRP A 359 3.80 7.12 7.62
N GLN A 360 4.70 6.96 8.60
CA GLN A 360 4.75 5.77 9.47
C GLN A 360 3.75 5.80 10.63
N ALA A 361 3.05 6.91 10.80
CA ALA A 361 2.00 7.07 11.81
C ALA A 361 0.96 8.09 11.32
N ASN A 362 -0.11 8.26 12.08
CA ASN A 362 -1.08 9.32 11.84
C ASN A 362 -0.38 10.69 11.78
N PRO A 363 -0.53 11.44 10.68
CA PRO A 363 0.24 12.64 10.48
C PRO A 363 -0.21 13.81 11.33
N GLN A 364 0.76 14.65 11.70
CA GLN A 364 0.48 15.99 12.22
C GLN A 364 0.61 17.02 11.09
N ALA A 365 -0.30 17.99 11.07
CA ALA A 365 -0.32 19.04 10.04
C ALA A 365 0.97 19.90 10.01
N THR A 366 1.73 19.92 11.10
CA THR A 366 2.97 20.68 11.25
C THR A 366 4.20 19.98 10.68
N TRP A 367 4.10 18.75 10.17
CA TRP A 367 5.26 18.03 9.63
C TRP A 367 5.65 18.50 8.24
N ALA A 368 4.69 18.88 7.40
CA ALA A 368 4.94 19.15 5.99
C ALA A 368 4.06 20.28 5.44
N PHE A 369 4.59 20.98 4.43
CA PHE A 369 3.86 21.93 3.61
C PHE A 369 4.34 21.85 2.16
N THR A 370 3.42 21.55 1.24
CA THR A 370 3.66 21.57 -0.21
C THR A 370 3.45 22.98 -0.76
N ASP A 371 4.55 23.67 -1.04
CA ASP A 371 4.56 25.03 -1.58
C ASP A 371 4.55 24.99 -3.11
N ALA A 372 3.35 24.79 -3.68
CA ALA A 372 3.14 24.65 -5.12
C ALA A 372 3.66 25.85 -5.94
N ASN A 373 3.66 27.06 -5.36
CA ASN A 373 4.17 28.26 -6.03
C ASN A 373 5.69 28.21 -6.24
N LYS A 374 6.40 27.48 -5.38
CA LYS A 374 7.84 27.26 -5.49
C LYS A 374 8.19 25.90 -6.11
N GLY A 375 7.21 25.00 -6.21
CA GLY A 375 7.44 23.61 -6.60
C GLY A 375 8.33 22.88 -5.60
N VAL A 376 8.08 23.05 -4.30
CA VAL A 376 8.88 22.39 -3.25
C VAL A 376 8.01 21.79 -2.16
N LEU A 377 8.45 20.65 -1.62
CA LEU A 377 7.96 20.12 -0.36
C LEU A 377 8.82 20.65 0.79
N LYS A 378 8.20 21.32 1.75
CA LYS A 378 8.85 21.71 3.00
C LYS A 378 8.57 20.67 4.07
N LEU A 379 9.61 20.09 4.65
CA LEU A 379 9.54 19.36 5.90
C LEU A 379 10.05 20.23 7.03
N TYR A 380 9.26 20.39 8.08
CA TYR A 380 9.69 21.08 9.29
C TYR A 380 10.41 20.08 10.19
N THR A 381 11.53 20.46 10.80
CA THR A 381 12.27 19.59 11.71
C THR A 381 11.40 19.27 12.93
N ALA A 382 10.88 18.04 13.00
CA ALA A 382 10.05 17.61 14.12
C ALA A 382 10.92 17.12 15.27
N LYS A 383 10.48 17.37 16.51
CA LYS A 383 11.18 16.82 17.68
C LYS A 383 11.06 15.29 17.64
N ILE A 384 12.19 14.61 17.76
CA ILE A 384 12.23 13.16 17.97
C ILE A 384 11.51 12.83 19.29
N PRO A 385 10.64 11.81 19.35
CA PRO A 385 10.02 11.37 20.60
C PRO A 385 11.09 11.00 21.64
N ASP A 386 10.88 11.35 22.91
CA ASP A 386 11.87 11.11 23.96
C ASP A 386 12.08 9.60 24.21
N GLU A 387 11.07 8.78 23.92
CA GLU A 387 11.14 7.33 24.00
C GLU A 387 11.81 6.64 22.78
N ALA A 388 12.06 7.38 21.70
CA ALA A 388 12.59 6.81 20.47
C ALA A 388 14.03 6.35 20.67
N LYS A 389 14.32 5.09 20.35
CA LYS A 389 15.67 4.52 20.45
C LYS A 389 16.50 4.78 19.20
N ASN A 390 15.82 4.88 18.07
CA ASN A 390 16.39 5.05 16.74
C ASN A 390 15.26 5.50 15.77
N LEU A 391 15.55 5.70 14.48
CA LEU A 391 14.54 6.16 13.50
C LEU A 391 13.33 5.24 13.29
N TRP A 392 13.39 3.96 13.69
CA TRP A 392 12.26 3.04 13.66
C TRP A 392 11.07 3.54 14.50
N ASP A 393 11.35 4.26 15.58
CA ASP A 393 10.34 4.77 16.51
C ASP A 393 9.84 6.18 16.14
N VAL A 394 10.32 6.75 15.02
CA VAL A 394 10.05 8.14 14.63
C VAL A 394 8.85 8.20 13.66
N PRO A 395 7.79 8.95 13.99
CA PRO A 395 6.53 8.90 13.24
C PRO A 395 6.56 9.72 11.92
N ASN A 396 7.36 10.78 11.86
CA ASN A 396 7.35 11.76 10.76
C ASN A 396 8.35 11.43 9.64
N LEU A 397 8.47 10.16 9.29
CA LEU A 397 9.21 9.71 8.11
C LEU A 397 8.25 9.62 6.92
N LEU A 398 8.52 10.35 5.86
CA LEU A 398 7.71 10.36 4.64
C LEU A 398 8.29 9.37 3.64
N MET A 399 7.58 8.28 3.39
CA MET A 399 8.13 7.07 2.76
C MET A 399 7.34 6.64 1.53
N GLN A 400 8.04 6.01 0.58
CA GLN A 400 7.48 5.28 -0.55
C GLN A 400 7.93 3.82 -0.54
N LYS A 401 7.13 2.96 -1.16
CA LYS A 401 7.47 1.55 -1.42
C LYS A 401 8.59 1.46 -2.45
N PHE A 402 9.38 0.38 -2.43
CA PHE A 402 10.27 0.07 -3.54
C PHE A 402 9.42 -0.20 -4.81
N PRO A 403 9.68 0.49 -5.93
CA PRO A 403 8.87 0.37 -7.16
C PRO A 403 9.37 -0.70 -8.14
N ALA A 404 10.58 -1.22 -7.91
CA ALA A 404 11.23 -2.25 -8.72
C ALA A 404 12.37 -2.94 -7.94
N GLU A 405 13.00 -3.95 -8.56
CA GLU A 405 14.18 -4.63 -8.01
C GLU A 405 15.48 -3.82 -8.20
N GLU A 406 15.49 -2.95 -9.21
CA GLU A 406 16.61 -2.07 -9.52
C GLU A 406 16.06 -0.68 -9.84
N PHE A 407 16.55 0.34 -9.12
CA PHE A 407 16.16 1.73 -9.30
C PHE A 407 17.13 2.65 -8.56
N SER A 408 17.10 3.94 -8.90
CA SER A 408 17.77 5.01 -8.17
C SER A 408 16.73 6.00 -7.68
N VAL A 409 16.84 6.43 -6.42
CA VAL A 409 16.14 7.60 -5.90
C VAL A 409 17.13 8.74 -5.82
N THR A 410 16.82 9.86 -6.45
CA THR A 410 17.57 11.12 -6.28
C THR A 410 16.62 12.21 -5.78
N THR A 411 17.09 13.07 -4.90
CA THR A 411 16.36 14.27 -4.47
C THR A 411 17.30 15.44 -4.27
N LYS A 412 16.81 16.67 -4.47
CA LYS A 412 17.55 17.89 -4.18
C LYS A 412 16.92 18.56 -2.96
N VAL A 413 17.73 18.82 -1.94
CA VAL A 413 17.31 19.46 -0.69
C VAL A 413 18.07 20.75 -0.47
N ASN A 414 17.37 21.75 0.06
CA ASN A 414 17.92 22.98 0.61
C ASN A 414 17.58 23.06 2.10
N PHE A 415 18.53 22.72 2.96
CA PHE A 415 18.33 22.65 4.40
C PHE A 415 18.63 23.99 5.09
N LYS A 416 17.65 24.49 5.84
CA LYS A 416 17.67 25.73 6.61
C LYS A 416 17.40 25.42 8.09
N PRO A 417 18.40 24.94 8.84
CA PRO A 417 18.26 24.68 10.27
C PRO A 417 18.00 26.00 11.02
N ASN A 418 17.39 25.89 12.19
CA ASN A 418 17.30 26.96 13.15
C ASN A 418 18.71 27.34 13.64
N PRO A 419 19.16 28.59 13.49
CA PRO A 419 20.49 29.02 13.89
C PRO A 419 20.74 28.97 15.41
N LYS A 420 19.70 28.79 16.22
CA LYS A 420 19.77 28.63 17.68
C LYS A 420 19.91 27.17 18.11
N LEU A 421 19.79 26.21 17.19
CA LEU A 421 19.89 24.78 17.46
C LEU A 421 21.10 24.18 16.76
N GLU A 422 21.56 23.06 17.32
CA GLU A 422 22.56 22.18 16.70
C GLU A 422 21.92 20.79 16.54
N ASN A 423 22.52 19.96 15.68
CA ASN A 423 22.14 18.57 15.43
C ASN A 423 20.78 18.36 14.75
N GLU A 424 20.19 19.40 14.15
CA GLU A 424 19.04 19.19 13.28
C GLU A 424 19.47 18.44 12.02
N GLN A 425 18.61 17.54 11.54
CA GLN A 425 18.96 16.64 10.45
C GLN A 425 17.83 16.52 9.43
N THR A 426 18.21 16.36 8.17
CA THR A 426 17.30 15.99 7.08
C THR A 426 18.05 15.12 6.07
N GLY A 427 17.36 14.25 5.34
CA GLY A 427 18.07 13.29 4.50
C GLY A 427 17.19 12.35 3.70
N VAL A 428 17.83 11.28 3.21
CA VAL A 428 17.19 10.13 2.55
C VAL A 428 17.47 8.89 3.40
N VAL A 429 16.45 8.07 3.61
CA VAL A 429 16.51 6.83 4.39
C VAL A 429 15.94 5.67 3.59
N VAL A 430 16.60 4.51 3.66
CA VAL A 430 16.01 3.21 3.30
C VAL A 430 15.70 2.46 4.59
N MET A 431 14.42 2.21 4.84
CA MET A 431 13.87 1.67 6.07
C MET A 431 13.31 0.27 5.86
N GLY A 432 13.81 -0.67 6.66
CA GLY A 432 13.24 -1.98 6.97
C GLY A 432 13.57 -2.31 8.43
N ARG A 433 13.54 -3.58 8.84
CA ARG A 433 13.99 -3.96 10.21
C ARG A 433 15.44 -3.54 10.49
N ASN A 434 16.22 -3.39 9.43
CA ASN A 434 17.46 -2.63 9.41
C ASN A 434 17.22 -1.36 8.57
N TYR A 435 17.93 -0.27 8.88
CA TYR A 435 17.90 0.91 8.01
C TYR A 435 19.28 1.52 7.85
N ALA A 436 19.44 2.23 6.72
CA ALA A 436 20.55 3.12 6.48
C ALA A 436 20.05 4.46 5.97
N LYS A 437 20.77 5.53 6.30
CA LYS A 437 20.43 6.90 5.90
C LYS A 437 21.67 7.69 5.52
N ILE A 438 21.48 8.64 4.63
CA ILE A 438 22.40 9.75 4.40
C ILE A 438 21.70 11.05 4.81
N SER A 439 22.38 11.88 5.60
CA SER A 439 21.75 13.08 6.18
C SER A 439 22.67 14.30 6.07
N ILE A 440 22.06 15.47 6.02
CA ILE A 440 22.69 16.75 6.29
C ILE A 440 22.39 17.09 7.74
N LYS A 441 23.43 17.28 8.56
CA LYS A 441 23.35 17.62 9.98
C LYS A 441 23.88 19.02 10.23
N SER A 442 23.13 19.84 10.98
CA SER A 442 23.57 21.17 11.39
C SER A 442 24.54 21.10 12.57
N LYS A 443 25.60 21.91 12.52
CA LYS A 443 26.51 22.19 13.63
C LYS A 443 26.79 23.67 13.71
N LYS A 444 27.39 24.13 14.81
CA LYS A 444 27.74 25.53 15.04
C LYS A 444 28.56 26.16 13.91
N ASP A 445 29.43 25.39 13.26
CA ASP A 445 30.37 25.86 12.25
C ASP A 445 30.03 25.41 10.82
N GLY A 446 28.82 24.90 10.58
CA GLY A 446 28.30 24.62 9.24
C GLY A 446 27.48 23.34 9.12
N PHE A 447 27.45 22.82 7.89
CA PHE A 447 26.69 21.62 7.51
C PHE A 447 27.62 20.43 7.35
N TYR A 448 27.18 19.28 7.83
CA TYR A 448 27.94 18.04 7.76
C TYR A 448 27.10 16.94 7.15
N LEU A 449 27.70 16.20 6.22
CA LEU A 449 27.13 14.99 5.68
C LEU A 449 27.38 13.85 6.67
N THR A 450 26.33 13.14 7.07
CA THR A 450 26.43 11.95 7.93
C THR A 450 25.87 10.72 7.23
N PHE A 451 26.44 9.57 7.56
CA PHE A 451 25.92 8.26 7.19
C PHE A 451 25.53 7.51 8.46
N GLY A 452 24.27 7.10 8.55
CA GLY A 452 23.74 6.34 9.67
C GLY A 452 23.38 4.93 9.26
N LEU A 453 23.76 3.94 10.07
CA LEU A 453 23.38 2.53 9.90
C LEU A 453 22.81 1.99 11.22
N CYS A 454 21.64 1.37 11.16
CA CYS A 454 21.06 0.68 12.30
C CYS A 454 20.68 -0.76 11.94
N GLN A 455 21.32 -1.71 12.61
CA GLN A 455 21.06 -3.14 12.47
C GLN A 455 20.16 -3.59 13.63
N ASN A 456 19.09 -4.35 13.33
CA ASN A 456 18.05 -4.73 14.27
C ASN A 456 17.40 -3.52 14.95
N ALA A 457 16.98 -2.54 14.13
CA ALA A 457 16.32 -1.33 14.60
C ALA A 457 15.01 -1.66 15.33
N ASP A 458 14.28 -2.67 14.84
CA ASP A 458 13.07 -3.26 15.42
C ASP A 458 13.29 -3.83 16.83
N LYS A 459 14.53 -4.20 17.18
CA LYS A 459 14.91 -4.67 18.52
C LYS A 459 15.46 -3.56 19.41
N GLY A 460 15.29 -2.29 19.00
CA GLY A 460 15.71 -1.12 19.76
C GLY A 460 17.22 -0.94 19.84
N LYS A 461 17.99 -1.44 18.85
CA LYS A 461 19.43 -1.16 18.77
C LYS A 461 19.68 0.30 18.38
N ALA A 462 20.81 0.84 18.83
CA ALA A 462 21.19 2.21 18.52
C ALA A 462 21.65 2.35 17.07
N GLU A 463 21.44 3.53 16.49
CA GLU A 463 22.02 3.92 15.22
C GLU A 463 23.53 4.16 15.38
N ASN A 464 24.34 3.67 14.44
CA ASN A 464 25.74 4.05 14.31
C ASN A 464 25.85 5.15 13.23
N GLU A 465 26.07 6.38 13.66
CA GLU A 465 26.25 7.54 12.80
C GLU A 465 27.73 7.89 12.64
N LYS A 466 28.16 8.16 11.40
CA LYS A 466 29.49 8.66 11.07
C LYS A 466 29.40 9.96 10.30
N GLU A 467 30.24 10.93 10.65
CA GLU A 467 30.46 12.11 9.83
C GLU A 467 31.35 11.75 8.63
N MET A 468 30.93 12.18 7.44
CA MET A 468 31.54 11.77 6.18
C MET A 468 32.28 12.92 5.51
N ALA A 469 31.69 14.12 5.53
CA ALA A 469 32.30 15.32 4.96
C ALA A 469 31.67 16.59 5.53
N LYS A 470 32.43 17.69 5.55
CA LYS A 470 31.88 19.03 5.72
C LYS A 470 31.36 19.53 4.38
N LEU A 471 30.12 20.04 4.36
CA LEU A 471 29.45 20.55 3.16
C LEU A 471 29.62 22.07 3.06
N LYS A 472 29.62 22.59 1.82
CA LYS A 472 29.70 24.03 1.53
C LYS A 472 28.41 24.77 1.89
N SER A 473 27.27 24.09 1.79
CA SER A 473 25.95 24.64 2.10
C SER A 473 24.93 23.53 2.42
N GLY A 474 23.73 23.92 2.83
CA GLY A 474 22.59 23.01 2.96
C GLY A 474 21.94 22.62 1.63
N ASN A 475 22.43 23.10 0.47
CA ASN A 475 21.91 22.75 -0.85
C ASN A 475 22.71 21.58 -1.44
N VAL A 476 22.11 20.39 -1.46
CA VAL A 476 22.77 19.14 -1.85
C VAL A 476 21.78 18.23 -2.57
N GLN A 477 22.25 17.47 -3.56
CA GLN A 477 21.53 16.31 -4.08
C GLN A 477 21.93 15.05 -3.31
N LEU A 478 20.94 14.32 -2.82
CA LEU A 478 21.11 13.05 -2.13
C LEU A 478 20.57 11.93 -3.01
N ARG A 479 21.27 10.80 -3.07
CA ARG A 479 20.89 9.65 -3.89
C ARG A 479 21.09 8.34 -3.14
N VAL A 480 20.19 7.40 -3.39
CA VAL A 480 20.42 5.98 -3.14
C VAL A 480 20.16 5.20 -4.42
N ARG A 481 21.10 4.34 -4.81
CA ARG A 481 20.93 3.35 -5.87
C ARG A 481 20.64 2.01 -5.24
N VAL A 482 19.54 1.38 -5.64
CA VAL A 482 19.17 0.02 -5.28
C VAL A 482 19.47 -0.88 -6.48
N SER A 483 20.35 -1.87 -6.29
CA SER A 483 20.62 -2.91 -7.27
C SER A 483 20.03 -4.25 -6.83
N ASN A 484 20.02 -5.23 -7.75
CA ASN A 484 19.45 -6.54 -7.53
C ASN A 484 19.92 -7.17 -6.20
N GLY A 485 19.00 -7.86 -5.54
CA GLY A 485 19.17 -8.32 -4.15
C GLY A 485 19.02 -7.21 -3.11
N ALA A 486 18.35 -6.10 -3.40
CA ALA A 486 18.05 -4.99 -2.49
C ALA A 486 19.29 -4.34 -1.85
N LYS A 487 20.37 -4.29 -2.63
CA LYS A 487 21.64 -3.68 -2.24
C LYS A 487 21.61 -2.18 -2.50
N CYS A 488 21.85 -1.39 -1.47
CA CYS A 488 21.69 0.05 -1.46
C CYS A 488 23.06 0.76 -1.34
N GLN A 489 23.42 1.57 -2.33
CA GLN A 489 24.58 2.47 -2.26
C GLN A 489 24.12 3.92 -2.19
N PHE A 490 24.49 4.61 -1.11
CA PHE A 490 24.22 6.03 -0.94
C PHE A 490 25.30 6.89 -1.57
N SER A 491 24.91 8.06 -2.05
CA SER A 491 25.81 9.07 -2.62
C SER A 491 25.24 10.48 -2.49
N TYR A 492 26.09 11.49 -2.66
CA TYR A 492 25.68 12.90 -2.65
C TYR A 492 26.41 13.70 -3.73
N SER A 493 25.87 14.88 -4.06
CA SER A 493 26.47 15.84 -4.98
C SER A 493 26.17 17.29 -4.55
N GLU A 494 27.21 18.13 -4.51
CA GLU A 494 27.08 19.58 -4.26
C GLU A 494 26.92 20.41 -5.55
N ASP A 495 27.24 19.84 -6.73
CA ASP A 495 27.13 20.50 -8.03
C ASP A 495 25.97 19.95 -8.89
N GLY A 496 25.34 18.87 -8.45
CA GLY A 496 24.27 18.17 -9.16
C GLY A 496 24.73 17.35 -10.36
N ILE A 497 26.04 17.22 -10.57
CA ILE A 497 26.65 16.55 -11.73
C ILE A 497 27.47 15.35 -11.25
N LYS A 498 28.43 15.59 -10.35
CA LYS A 498 29.32 14.54 -9.84
C LYS A 498 28.80 14.01 -8.51
N PHE A 499 28.46 12.73 -8.49
CA PHE A 499 28.08 12.02 -7.27
C PHE A 499 29.29 11.32 -6.63
N THR A 500 29.37 11.41 -5.31
CA THR A 500 30.38 10.74 -4.49
C THR A 500 29.69 9.72 -3.59
N ASN A 501 30.13 8.46 -3.62
CA ASN A 501 29.60 7.39 -2.77
C ASN A 501 29.89 7.66 -1.29
N VAL A 502 28.96 7.23 -0.44
CA VAL A 502 28.99 7.46 1.00
C VAL A 502 28.64 6.17 1.72
N GLY A 503 29.50 5.81 2.68
CA GLY A 503 29.36 4.57 3.43
C GLY A 503 29.56 3.33 2.56
N ASP A 504 29.55 2.19 3.24
CA ASP A 504 29.55 0.88 2.59
C ASP A 504 28.16 0.55 2.02
N GLU A 505 28.11 -0.44 1.12
CA GLU A 505 26.85 -0.98 0.60
C GLU A 505 25.96 -1.50 1.73
N PHE A 506 24.71 -1.08 1.76
CA PHE A 506 23.71 -1.50 2.74
C PHE A 506 22.76 -2.54 2.15
N GLN A 507 22.61 -3.69 2.80
CA GLN A 507 21.60 -4.69 2.45
C GLN A 507 20.25 -4.30 3.08
N ALA A 508 19.30 -3.84 2.25
CA ALA A 508 17.94 -3.59 2.73
C ALA A 508 17.28 -4.91 3.14
N THR A 509 16.39 -4.83 4.12
CA THR A 509 15.60 -5.95 4.64
C THR A 509 14.13 -5.60 4.65
N ALA A 510 13.24 -6.59 4.67
CA ALA A 510 11.83 -6.36 4.88
C ALA A 510 11.57 -5.58 6.20
N GLY A 511 10.52 -4.76 6.20
CA GLY A 511 9.92 -4.23 7.41
C GLY A 511 9.05 -5.29 8.11
N GLN A 512 8.26 -4.86 9.10
CA GLN A 512 7.35 -5.77 9.79
C GLN A 512 6.08 -5.97 8.95
N TRP A 513 6.00 -7.11 8.24
CA TRP A 513 4.91 -7.48 7.30
C TRP A 513 4.84 -6.68 6.00
N ILE A 514 5.81 -5.80 5.77
CA ILE A 514 5.95 -4.95 4.58
C ILE A 514 7.34 -5.06 3.98
N GLY A 515 7.49 -4.64 2.73
CA GLY A 515 8.78 -4.42 2.09
C GLY A 515 9.55 -3.26 2.71
N ALA A 516 10.81 -3.10 2.28
CA ALA A 516 11.60 -1.92 2.54
C ALA A 516 10.94 -0.70 1.87
N LYS A 517 11.13 0.46 2.50
CA LYS A 517 10.67 1.74 1.99
C LYS A 517 11.82 2.71 1.87
N VAL A 518 11.75 3.61 0.91
CA VAL A 518 12.69 4.72 0.72
C VAL A 518 11.98 6.03 0.91
N GLY A 519 12.60 7.00 1.56
CA GLY A 519 11.91 8.24 1.89
C GLY A 519 12.81 9.33 2.42
N ILE A 520 12.17 10.40 2.88
CA ILE A 520 12.78 11.64 3.35
C ILE A 520 12.26 12.01 4.73
N PHE A 521 13.04 12.78 5.47
CA PHE A 521 12.72 13.16 6.85
C PHE A 521 13.36 14.49 7.23
N ALA A 522 12.81 15.15 8.26
CA ALA A 522 13.44 16.29 8.93
C ALA A 522 13.18 16.19 10.44
N ILE A 523 14.25 16.19 11.25
CA ILE A 523 14.18 15.90 12.69
C ILE A 523 15.11 16.81 13.50
N ARG A 524 14.81 16.93 14.79
CA ARG A 524 15.62 17.65 15.79
C ARG A 524 15.49 17.00 17.17
N ASP A 525 16.44 17.25 18.04
CA ASP A 525 16.44 16.70 19.41
C ASP A 525 15.69 17.61 20.42
N THR A 526 15.55 18.90 20.11
CA THR A 526 15.09 19.90 21.07
C THR A 526 13.68 20.40 20.74
N GLN A 527 12.82 20.54 21.75
CA GLN A 527 11.54 21.23 21.62
C GLN A 527 11.77 22.74 21.50
N THR A 528 11.15 23.37 20.51
CA THR A 528 11.25 24.82 20.26
C THR A 528 10.01 25.31 19.53
N ASN A 529 9.79 26.63 19.58
CA ASN A 529 8.73 27.30 18.83
C ASN A 529 9.13 27.57 17.37
N ASP A 530 10.42 27.54 17.07
CA ASP A 530 10.97 27.84 15.73
C ASP A 530 11.62 26.58 15.15
N SER A 531 10.99 25.92 14.17
CA SER A 531 11.59 24.78 13.48
C SER A 531 12.61 25.19 12.42
N GLY A 532 13.62 24.34 12.22
CA GLY A 532 14.34 24.29 10.95
C GLY A 532 13.45 23.76 9.82
N ILE A 533 13.86 24.00 8.58
CA ILE A 533 13.10 23.65 7.38
C ILE A 533 14.01 22.95 6.39
N ALA A 534 13.58 21.81 5.87
CA ALA A 534 14.16 21.17 4.69
C ALA A 534 13.23 21.39 3.49
N GLU A 535 13.69 22.13 2.48
CA GLU A 535 12.96 22.33 1.22
C GLU A 535 13.46 21.32 0.20
N TYR A 536 12.62 20.39 -0.22
CA TYR A 536 12.90 19.39 -1.25
C TYR A 536 12.30 19.85 -2.59
N ASP A 537 13.13 19.98 -3.61
CA ASP A 537 12.71 20.45 -4.95
C ASP A 537 11.96 19.36 -5.71
N TRP A 538 12.40 18.11 -5.60
CA TRP A 538 11.82 16.96 -6.29
C TRP A 538 12.34 15.66 -5.67
N PHE A 539 11.62 14.57 -5.92
CA PHE A 539 12.00 13.21 -5.60
C PHE A 539 11.81 12.37 -6.86
N ARG A 540 12.91 11.90 -7.46
CA ARG A 540 12.88 11.20 -8.74
C ARG A 540 13.32 9.76 -8.57
N VAL A 541 12.53 8.87 -9.17
CA VAL A 541 12.87 7.47 -9.34
C VAL A 541 13.24 7.22 -10.79
N GLU A 542 14.45 6.71 -11.00
CA GLU A 542 15.07 6.49 -12.31
C GLU A 542 15.75 5.11 -12.33
N LYS A 543 16.22 4.65 -13.49
CA LYS A 543 16.92 3.35 -13.63
C LYS A 543 18.29 3.30 -12.95
#